data_AF-A0A7J2YFP5-F1
#
_entry.id   AF-A0A7J2YFP5-F1
#
_cell.length_a   1.000
_cell.length_b   1.000
_cell.length_c   1.000
_cell.angle_alpha   90.00
_cell.angle_beta   90.00
_cell.angle_gamma   90.00
#
_symmetry.space_group_name_H-M   'P 1'
#
loop_
_entity.id
_entity.type
_entity.pdbx_description
1 polymer ?
#
loop_
_entity_poly.entity_id
_entity_poly.type
_entity_poly.pdbx_seq_one_letter_code
_entity_poly.pdbx_strand_id
1 'polypeptide(L)'
;MKETISIKGMSCKSCAEKIEARLKQLEGVKEVKVDFVKEKAYVQFDPTKTSLSKIKEAIKSLGYKTDANSEKIGSSLRQGIIYGLIPHTCCIAFILASILGATIFTSFFRQFLLNPHFFYILLMLSFIFATISAVVYLIRQGFISFNKVGNSLEISFRKGVIKRKWKYLATLYSSTIGVNLLFFMVIFPLLANLPYASASDFADNRNVNNIKLSVNIPCPGHAPLITQELKSVEGVLEVRYSFPNVFDVTYDSTKTSKQGILSLKIFNTYPATVLEEALLDQNQQSNSQLNDIVSGCG
;
A
#
# COMPACT_ATOMS: atom_id res chain seq x y z
N MET A 1 43.31 -40.32 -18.19
CA MET A 1 43.71 -39.14 -17.39
C MET A 1 44.26 -39.61 -16.06
N LYS A 2 45.29 -38.96 -15.50
CA LYS A 2 45.84 -39.25 -14.16
C LYS A 2 45.66 -38.00 -13.32
N GLU A 3 45.01 -38.12 -12.17
CA GLU A 3 44.70 -36.99 -11.29
C GLU A 3 45.06 -37.30 -9.84
N THR A 4 45.43 -36.25 -9.10
CA THR A 4 45.71 -36.33 -7.66
C THR A 4 44.65 -35.56 -6.90
N ILE A 5 43.91 -36.24 -6.03
CA ILE A 5 42.83 -35.68 -5.22
C ILE A 5 43.32 -35.60 -3.78
N SER A 6 43.19 -34.44 -3.14
CA SER A 6 43.47 -34.30 -1.70
C SER A 6 42.23 -34.70 -0.92
N ILE A 7 42.39 -35.59 0.05
CA ILE A 7 41.31 -36.13 0.87
C ILE A 7 41.59 -35.83 2.34
N LYS A 8 40.71 -35.05 2.97
CA LYS A 8 40.81 -34.72 4.40
C LYS A 8 40.00 -35.69 5.24
N GLY A 9 40.55 -36.05 6.40
CA GLY A 9 39.89 -36.87 7.42
C GLY A 9 40.21 -38.37 7.34
N MET A 10 41.25 -38.76 6.60
CA MET A 10 41.78 -40.13 6.64
C MET A 10 42.74 -40.26 7.82
N SER A 11 42.40 -41.09 8.81
CA SER A 11 43.19 -41.25 10.04
C SER A 11 43.88 -42.61 10.18
N CYS A 12 43.57 -43.58 9.31
CA CYS A 12 44.17 -44.92 9.38
C CYS A 12 44.24 -45.61 8.01
N LYS A 13 45.07 -46.65 7.93
CA LYS A 13 45.25 -47.48 6.72
C LYS A 13 43.93 -48.07 6.20
N SER A 14 43.03 -48.47 7.09
CA SER A 14 41.73 -49.02 6.70
C SER A 14 40.77 -47.98 6.11
N CYS A 15 40.93 -46.69 6.41
CA CYS A 15 40.23 -45.62 5.69
C CYS A 15 40.66 -45.53 4.22
N ALA A 16 41.97 -45.63 3.96
CA ALA A 16 42.50 -45.61 2.60
C ALA A 16 42.04 -46.83 1.79
N GLU A 17 42.09 -48.03 2.37
CA GLU A 17 41.63 -49.27 1.71
C GLU A 17 40.13 -49.20 1.34
N LYS A 18 39.29 -48.62 2.22
CA LYS A 18 37.87 -48.40 1.93
C LYS A 18 37.65 -47.46 0.75
N ILE A 19 38.41 -46.35 0.69
CA ILE A 19 38.32 -45.40 -0.42
C ILE A 19 38.81 -46.04 -1.72
N GLU A 20 39.94 -46.76 -1.69
CA GLU A 20 40.45 -47.50 -2.86
C GLU A 20 39.44 -48.51 -3.40
N ALA A 21 38.86 -49.33 -2.53
CA ALA A 21 37.86 -50.34 -2.91
C ALA A 21 36.64 -49.69 -3.57
N ARG A 22 36.15 -48.57 -3.02
CA ARG A 22 35.01 -47.85 -3.59
C ARG A 22 35.33 -47.24 -4.95
N LEU A 23 36.52 -46.65 -5.11
CA LEU A 23 36.93 -46.03 -6.37
C LEU A 23 37.20 -47.06 -7.47
N LYS A 24 37.72 -48.25 -7.14
CA LYS A 24 37.91 -49.35 -8.09
C LYS A 24 36.60 -49.91 -8.66
N GLN A 25 35.49 -49.76 -7.93
CA GLN A 25 34.16 -50.16 -8.40
C GLN A 25 33.53 -49.15 -9.37
N LEU A 26 34.09 -47.94 -9.49
CA LEU A 26 33.56 -46.95 -10.42
C LEU A 26 33.93 -47.32 -11.85
N GLU A 27 32.92 -47.37 -12.71
CA GLU A 27 33.12 -47.60 -14.14
C GLU A 27 34.03 -46.51 -14.74
N GLY A 28 35.01 -46.92 -15.53
CA GLY A 28 35.97 -46.01 -16.14
C GLY A 28 37.22 -45.71 -15.29
N VAL A 29 37.28 -46.16 -14.04
CA VAL A 29 38.52 -46.11 -13.24
C VAL A 29 39.44 -47.27 -13.64
N LYS A 30 40.67 -46.95 -14.01
CA LYS A 30 41.69 -47.92 -14.46
C LYS A 30 42.66 -48.29 -13.34
N GLU A 31 43.09 -47.31 -12.56
CA GLU A 31 44.04 -47.51 -11.46
C GLU A 31 43.75 -46.53 -10.31
N VAL A 32 43.90 -46.99 -9.07
CA VAL A 32 43.72 -46.17 -7.87
C VAL A 32 44.78 -46.55 -6.85
N LYS A 33 45.41 -45.54 -6.26
CA LYS A 33 46.30 -45.67 -5.11
C LYS A 33 46.05 -44.53 -4.12
N VAL A 34 45.81 -44.85 -2.86
CA VAL A 34 45.55 -43.88 -1.79
C VAL A 34 46.68 -43.92 -0.78
N ASP A 35 47.25 -42.75 -0.51
CA ASP A 35 48.28 -42.54 0.50
C ASP A 35 47.66 -41.77 1.67
N PHE A 36 47.37 -42.48 2.77
CA PHE A 36 46.77 -41.86 3.96
C PHE A 36 47.76 -40.93 4.69
N VAL A 37 49.07 -41.16 4.58
CA VAL A 37 50.10 -40.32 5.21
C VAL A 37 50.17 -38.97 4.49
N LYS A 38 50.04 -38.98 3.16
CA LYS A 38 50.04 -37.76 2.35
C LYS A 38 48.66 -37.15 2.13
N GLU A 39 47.61 -37.73 2.71
CA GLU A 39 46.21 -37.33 2.53
C GLU A 39 45.81 -37.17 1.03
N LYS A 40 46.30 -38.09 0.18
CA LYS A 40 46.15 -37.99 -1.29
C LYS A 40 45.71 -39.30 -1.92
N ALA A 41 44.85 -39.19 -2.92
CA ALA A 41 44.47 -40.28 -3.80
C ALA A 41 44.95 -40.00 -5.23
N TYR A 42 45.68 -40.95 -5.79
CA TYR A 42 46.14 -40.98 -7.17
C TYR A 42 45.20 -41.86 -7.98
N VAL A 43 44.51 -41.28 -8.96
CA VAL A 43 43.48 -41.97 -9.74
C VAL A 43 43.77 -41.83 -11.22
N GLN A 44 43.86 -42.97 -11.91
CA GLN A 44 43.85 -43.03 -13.36
C GLN A 44 42.47 -43.44 -13.84
N PHE A 45 41.82 -42.60 -14.65
CA PHE A 45 40.47 -42.85 -15.15
C PHE A 45 40.29 -42.42 -16.61
N ASP A 46 39.21 -42.92 -17.22
CA ASP A 46 38.76 -42.56 -18.55
C ASP A 46 37.74 -41.41 -18.48
N PRO A 47 38.07 -40.20 -18.96
CA PRO A 47 37.20 -39.03 -18.88
C PRO A 47 35.92 -39.17 -19.72
N THR A 48 35.86 -40.14 -20.65
CA THR A 48 34.65 -40.42 -21.43
C THR A 48 33.62 -41.24 -20.66
N LYS A 49 34.04 -41.98 -19.63
CA LYS A 49 33.19 -42.87 -18.83
C LYS A 49 32.89 -42.32 -17.44
N THR A 50 33.84 -41.60 -16.84
CA THR A 50 33.70 -41.01 -15.51
C THR A 50 34.40 -39.66 -15.41
N SER A 51 33.92 -38.78 -14.52
CA SER A 51 34.47 -37.45 -14.33
C SER A 51 35.07 -37.29 -12.93
N LEU A 52 35.98 -36.32 -12.78
CA LEU A 52 36.58 -35.98 -11.49
C LEU A 52 35.52 -35.69 -10.41
N SER A 53 34.42 -35.03 -10.80
CA SER A 53 33.28 -34.75 -9.92
C SER A 53 32.61 -36.02 -9.38
N LYS A 54 32.41 -37.05 -10.21
CA LYS A 54 31.84 -38.34 -9.77
C LYS A 54 32.78 -39.07 -8.82
N ILE A 55 34.09 -39.04 -9.10
CA ILE A 55 35.12 -39.63 -8.24
C ILE A 55 35.13 -38.93 -6.87
N LYS A 56 35.10 -37.59 -6.86
CA LYS A 56 35.04 -36.79 -5.63
C LYS A 56 33.73 -37.01 -4.85
N GLU A 57 32.60 -37.19 -5.53
CA GLU A 57 31.31 -37.51 -4.93
C GLU A 57 31.29 -38.90 -4.28
N ALA A 58 31.92 -39.90 -4.91
CA ALA A 58 32.09 -41.23 -4.33
C ALA A 58 32.97 -41.22 -3.06
N ILE A 59 33.97 -40.34 -2.99
CA ILE A 59 34.77 -40.13 -1.77
C ILE A 59 33.91 -39.42 -0.70
N LYS A 60 33.08 -38.46 -1.10
CA LYS A 60 32.20 -37.72 -0.20
C LYS A 60 31.08 -38.58 0.39
N SER A 61 30.55 -39.55 -0.35
CA SER A 61 29.52 -40.47 0.16
C SER A 61 30.05 -41.42 1.24
N LEU A 62 31.38 -41.63 1.29
CA LEU A 62 32.05 -42.32 2.39
C LEU A 62 32.32 -41.41 3.61
N GLY A 63 31.93 -40.14 3.56
CA GLY A 63 32.08 -39.17 4.65
C GLY A 63 33.37 -38.34 4.62
N TYR A 64 34.19 -38.44 3.58
CA TYR A 64 35.46 -37.70 3.48
C TYR A 64 35.31 -36.41 2.67
N LYS A 65 36.14 -35.41 2.98
CA LYS A 65 36.14 -34.13 2.26
C LYS A 65 37.25 -34.12 1.21
N THR A 66 36.95 -33.69 -0.01
CA THR A 66 37.95 -33.52 -1.08
C THR A 66 38.19 -32.05 -1.39
N ASP A 67 39.33 -31.74 -2.01
CA ASP A 67 39.61 -30.40 -2.54
C ASP A 67 38.55 -30.01 -3.58
N ALA A 68 38.02 -28.79 -3.47
CA ALA A 68 37.09 -28.26 -4.46
C ALA A 68 37.90 -27.81 -5.68
N ASN A 69 37.91 -28.63 -6.73
CA ASN A 69 38.33 -28.17 -8.04
C ASN A 69 37.24 -28.47 -9.08
N SER A 70 37.05 -27.50 -9.95
CA SER A 70 35.86 -27.12 -10.72
C SER A 70 35.13 -28.23 -11.47
N GLU A 71 33.81 -28.34 -11.25
CA GLU A 71 32.78 -28.50 -12.31
C GLU A 71 31.37 -28.64 -11.68
N LYS A 72 30.70 -27.49 -11.41
CA LYS A 72 29.22 -27.33 -11.36
C LYS A 72 28.83 -25.87 -11.59
N ILE A 73 29.10 -25.34 -12.79
CA ILE A 73 28.74 -23.95 -13.16
C ILE A 73 27.24 -23.84 -13.51
N GLY A 74 26.64 -24.89 -14.08
CA GLY A 74 25.25 -24.84 -14.61
C GLY A 74 24.12 -24.84 -13.57
N SER A 75 24.28 -25.51 -12.42
CA SER A 75 23.22 -25.55 -11.39
C SER A 75 23.25 -24.36 -10.44
N SER A 76 24.44 -23.79 -10.21
CA SER A 76 24.63 -22.63 -9.32
C SER A 76 24.16 -21.32 -9.96
N LEU A 77 24.38 -21.13 -11.27
CA LEU A 77 23.91 -19.94 -11.98
C LEU A 77 22.36 -19.89 -12.08
N ARG A 78 21.71 -21.03 -12.36
CA ARG A 78 20.23 -21.11 -12.34
C ARG A 78 19.66 -20.86 -10.95
N GLN A 79 20.29 -21.37 -9.90
CA GLN A 79 19.89 -21.08 -8.52
C GLN A 79 20.05 -19.59 -8.19
N GLY A 80 21.16 -18.95 -8.57
CA GLY A 80 21.34 -17.51 -8.40
C GLY A 80 20.28 -16.66 -9.10
N ILE A 81 19.92 -17.00 -10.35
CA ILE A 81 18.88 -16.31 -11.11
C ILE A 81 17.49 -16.51 -10.48
N ILE A 82 17.15 -17.74 -10.06
CA ILE A 82 15.86 -18.05 -9.44
C ILE A 82 15.71 -17.34 -8.09
N TYR A 83 16.71 -17.41 -7.21
CA TYR A 83 16.63 -16.78 -5.89
C TYR A 83 16.78 -15.24 -5.93
N GLY A 84 17.43 -14.67 -6.94
CA GLY A 84 17.59 -13.22 -7.09
C GLY A 84 16.47 -12.53 -7.88
N LEU A 85 15.96 -13.15 -8.96
CA LEU A 85 15.01 -12.52 -9.87
C LEU A 85 13.56 -12.67 -9.42
N ILE A 86 13.20 -13.79 -8.77
CA ILE A 86 11.83 -14.03 -8.28
C ILE A 86 11.37 -12.97 -7.27
N PRO A 87 12.16 -12.58 -6.25
CA PRO A 87 11.78 -11.50 -5.35
C PRO A 87 11.56 -10.18 -6.07
N HIS A 88 12.42 -9.87 -7.07
CA HIS A 88 12.31 -8.63 -7.83
C HIS A 88 11.06 -8.62 -8.73
N THR A 89 10.71 -9.74 -9.36
CA THR A 89 9.45 -9.89 -10.09
C THR A 89 8.25 -9.71 -9.15
N CYS A 90 8.32 -10.21 -7.91
CA CYS A 90 7.28 -10.02 -6.91
C CYS A 90 7.14 -8.55 -6.47
N CYS A 91 8.26 -7.83 -6.28
CA CYS A 91 8.26 -6.40 -5.99
C CYS A 91 7.66 -5.58 -7.13
N ILE A 92 8.05 -5.85 -8.39
CA ILE A 92 7.46 -5.17 -9.56
C ILE A 92 5.96 -5.45 -9.62
N ALA A 93 5.55 -6.70 -9.46
CA ALA A 93 4.13 -7.07 -9.46
C ALA A 93 3.35 -6.38 -8.33
N PHE A 94 3.93 -6.27 -7.13
CA PHE A 94 3.32 -5.57 -6.00
C PHE A 94 3.18 -4.06 -6.24
N ILE A 95 4.20 -3.42 -6.83
CA ILE A 95 4.15 -2.00 -7.17
C ILE A 95 3.08 -1.77 -8.25
N LEU A 96 3.06 -2.58 -9.30
CA LEU A 96 2.04 -2.50 -10.35
C LEU A 96 0.64 -2.74 -9.79
N ALA A 97 0.46 -3.75 -8.93
CA ALA A 97 -0.81 -4.03 -8.29
C ALA A 97 -1.25 -2.91 -7.35
N SER A 98 -0.33 -2.21 -6.69
CA SER A 98 -0.64 -1.05 -5.85
C SER A 98 -1.09 0.15 -6.68
N ILE A 99 -0.45 0.41 -7.82
CA ILE A 99 -0.82 1.50 -8.73
C ILE A 99 -2.16 1.22 -9.40
N LEU A 100 -2.33 0.04 -10.01
CA LEU A 100 -3.60 -0.37 -10.63
C LEU A 100 -4.71 -0.52 -9.57
N GLY A 101 -4.36 -1.04 -8.40
CA GLY A 101 -5.28 -1.16 -7.27
C GLY A 101 -5.77 0.21 -6.82
N ALA A 102 -4.89 1.20 -6.71
CA ALA A 102 -5.26 2.56 -6.35
C ALA A 102 -6.23 3.18 -7.38
N THR A 103 -5.97 3.06 -8.68
CA THR A 103 -6.84 3.64 -9.71
C THR A 103 -8.21 2.98 -9.75
N ILE A 104 -8.26 1.65 -9.69
CA ILE A 104 -9.51 0.88 -9.63
C ILE A 104 -10.27 1.23 -8.34
N PHE A 105 -9.56 1.33 -7.22
CA PHE A 105 -10.15 1.68 -5.93
C PHE A 105 -10.76 3.08 -5.94
N THR A 106 -10.08 4.08 -6.51
CA THR A 106 -10.64 5.43 -6.64
C THR A 106 -11.90 5.44 -7.50
N SER A 107 -11.89 4.73 -8.63
CA SER A 107 -13.07 4.67 -9.51
C SER A 107 -14.25 3.96 -8.84
N PHE A 108 -13.99 2.88 -8.10
CA PHE A 108 -15.00 2.17 -7.33
C PHE A 108 -15.58 3.07 -6.23
N PHE A 109 -14.71 3.75 -5.47
CA PHE A 109 -15.11 4.61 -4.36
C PHE A 109 -15.97 5.81 -4.82
N ARG A 110 -15.72 6.34 -6.03
CA ARG A 110 -16.57 7.40 -6.62
C ARG A 110 -18.04 6.99 -6.72
N GLN A 111 -18.34 5.75 -7.11
CA GLN A 111 -19.72 5.25 -7.18
C GLN A 111 -20.40 5.24 -5.81
N PHE A 112 -19.64 4.99 -4.74
CA PHE A 112 -20.15 5.02 -3.37
C PHE A 112 -20.31 6.45 -2.84
N LEU A 113 -19.38 7.35 -3.17
CA LEU A 113 -19.47 8.76 -2.81
C LEU A 113 -20.68 9.47 -3.45
N LEU A 114 -21.20 8.95 -4.56
CA LEU A 114 -22.44 9.44 -5.14
C LEU A 114 -23.67 9.16 -4.26
N ASN A 115 -23.63 8.13 -3.40
CA ASN A 115 -24.71 7.82 -2.49
C ASN A 115 -24.61 8.66 -1.21
N PRO A 116 -25.60 9.55 -0.92
CA PRO A 116 -25.58 10.42 0.26
C PRO A 116 -25.46 9.68 1.60
N HIS A 117 -25.90 8.41 1.66
CA HIS A 117 -25.90 7.61 2.88
C HIS A 117 -24.61 6.81 3.11
N PHE A 118 -23.70 6.78 2.14
CA PHE A 118 -22.53 5.91 2.19
C PHE A 118 -21.67 6.11 3.43
N PHE A 119 -21.39 7.36 3.81
CA PHE A 119 -20.57 7.65 4.99
C PHE A 119 -21.25 7.26 6.31
N TYR A 120 -22.57 7.39 6.40
CA TYR A 120 -23.31 6.91 7.57
C TYR A 120 -23.19 5.38 7.69
N ILE A 121 -23.27 4.67 6.58
CA ILE A 121 -23.08 3.21 6.55
C ILE A 121 -21.67 2.86 7.02
N LEU A 122 -20.64 3.55 6.51
CA LEU A 122 -19.24 3.31 6.91
C LEU A 122 -19.02 3.58 8.40
N LEU A 123 -19.61 4.66 8.93
CA LEU A 123 -19.56 4.99 10.35
C LEU A 123 -20.23 3.90 11.20
N MET A 124 -21.44 3.49 10.83
CA MET A 124 -22.17 2.42 11.53
C MET A 124 -21.40 1.10 11.49
N LEU A 125 -20.83 0.73 10.34
CA LEU A 125 -20.01 -0.46 10.19
C LEU A 125 -18.77 -0.42 11.10
N SER A 126 -18.12 0.74 11.20
CA SER A 126 -16.97 0.95 12.10
C SER A 126 -17.34 0.74 13.57
N PHE A 127 -18.50 1.28 14.01
CA PHE A 127 -19.01 1.04 15.36
C PHE A 127 -19.42 -0.42 15.59
N ILE A 128 -20.00 -1.09 14.60
CA ILE A 128 -20.33 -2.52 14.66
C ILE A 128 -19.06 -3.36 14.87
N PHE A 129 -17.98 -3.08 14.14
CA PHE A 129 -16.73 -3.80 14.38
C PHE A 129 -16.12 -3.50 15.74
N ALA A 130 -16.19 -2.25 16.21
CA ALA A 130 -15.75 -1.90 17.56
C ALA A 130 -16.58 -2.60 18.64
N THR A 131 -17.90 -2.71 18.48
CA THR A 131 -18.78 -3.41 19.43
C THR A 131 -18.52 -4.91 19.41
N ILE A 132 -18.38 -5.54 18.25
CA ILE A 132 -18.03 -6.96 18.13
C ILE A 132 -16.68 -7.24 18.80
N SER A 133 -15.66 -6.42 18.52
CA SER A 133 -14.34 -6.53 19.15
C SER A 133 -14.41 -6.39 20.67
N ALA A 134 -15.17 -5.41 21.17
CA ALA A 134 -15.42 -5.22 22.59
C ALA A 134 -16.11 -6.43 23.23
N VAL A 135 -17.14 -6.98 22.58
CA VAL A 135 -17.87 -8.16 23.06
C VAL A 135 -16.94 -9.38 23.11
N VAL A 136 -16.19 -9.66 22.05
CA VAL A 136 -15.22 -10.77 22.00
C VAL A 136 -14.16 -10.63 23.10
N TYR A 137 -13.66 -9.41 23.32
CA TYR A 137 -12.73 -9.13 24.40
C TYR A 137 -13.33 -9.42 25.78
N LEU A 138 -14.57 -8.99 26.03
CA LEU A 138 -15.25 -9.22 27.30
C LEU A 138 -15.58 -10.70 27.55
N ILE A 139 -15.90 -11.46 26.50
CA ILE A 139 -16.09 -12.92 26.59
C ILE A 139 -14.78 -13.58 27.02
N ARG A 140 -13.65 -13.25 26.37
CA ARG A 140 -12.34 -13.81 26.71
C ARG A 140 -11.88 -13.50 28.13
N GLN A 141 -12.35 -12.39 28.70
CA GLN A 141 -12.05 -12.01 30.09
C GLN A 141 -13.02 -12.62 31.10
N GLY A 142 -13.94 -13.50 30.67
CA GLY A 142 -14.91 -14.16 31.54
C GLY A 142 -15.98 -13.21 32.11
N PHE A 143 -16.18 -12.04 31.49
CA PHE A 143 -17.26 -11.13 31.88
C PHE A 143 -18.61 -11.58 31.35
N ILE A 144 -18.64 -12.05 30.09
CA ILE A 144 -19.84 -12.55 29.40
C ILE A 144 -19.64 -14.05 29.21
N SER A 145 -20.53 -14.86 29.79
CA SER A 145 -20.59 -16.30 29.51
C SER A 145 -21.90 -16.62 28.83
N PHE A 146 -21.80 -17.31 27.70
CA PHE A 146 -22.92 -17.82 26.92
C PHE A 146 -23.15 -19.28 27.29
N ASN A 147 -24.23 -19.55 28.02
CA ASN A 147 -24.59 -20.91 28.38
C ASN A 147 -25.84 -21.31 27.57
N LYS A 148 -25.76 -22.45 26.88
CA LYS A 148 -26.91 -23.00 26.16
C LYS A 148 -27.72 -23.86 27.13
N VAL A 149 -28.95 -23.45 27.42
CA VAL A 149 -29.89 -24.21 28.28
C VAL A 149 -31.06 -24.65 27.41
N GLY A 150 -31.03 -25.89 26.93
CA GLY A 150 -32.02 -26.39 25.97
C GLY A 150 -31.99 -25.63 24.62
N ASN A 151 -33.14 -25.09 24.19
CA ASN A 151 -33.27 -24.29 22.97
C ASN A 151 -33.07 -22.77 23.19
N SER A 152 -32.90 -22.31 24.43
CA SER A 152 -32.66 -20.91 24.76
C SER A 152 -31.18 -20.64 25.08
N LEU A 153 -30.70 -19.46 24.66
CA LEU A 153 -29.36 -18.96 24.95
C LEU A 153 -29.43 -18.03 26.16
N GLU A 154 -28.86 -18.42 27.30
CA GLU A 154 -28.75 -17.55 28.47
C GLU A 154 -27.41 -16.80 28.47
N ILE A 155 -27.48 -15.48 28.70
CA ILE A 155 -26.33 -14.59 28.76
C ILE A 155 -26.14 -14.18 30.23
N SER A 156 -25.01 -14.59 30.82
CA SER A 156 -24.66 -14.22 32.19
C SER A 156 -23.54 -13.19 32.23
N PHE A 157 -23.73 -12.13 33.02
CA PHE A 157 -22.77 -11.03 33.16
C PHE A 157 -22.17 -11.01 34.58
N ARG A 158 -20.85 -11.18 34.69
CA ARG A 158 -20.14 -11.17 35.99
C ARG A 158 -19.88 -9.73 36.46
N LYS A 159 -20.60 -9.24 37.47
CA LYS A 159 -20.41 -7.89 38.05
C LYS A 159 -18.97 -7.68 38.55
N GLY A 160 -18.36 -6.53 38.23
CA GLY A 160 -17.07 -6.09 38.77
C GLY A 160 -15.86 -6.06 37.81
N VAL A 161 -15.94 -6.70 36.64
CA VAL A 161 -14.83 -6.71 35.64
C VAL A 161 -14.76 -5.40 34.84
N ILE A 162 -15.92 -4.75 34.59
CA ILE A 162 -16.01 -3.54 33.76
C ILE A 162 -15.13 -2.39 34.28
N LYS A 163 -15.05 -2.20 35.62
CA LYS A 163 -14.25 -1.14 36.25
C LYS A 163 -12.75 -1.32 36.04
N ARG A 164 -12.26 -2.56 35.92
CA ARG A 164 -10.82 -2.85 35.74
C ARG A 164 -10.34 -2.65 34.30
N LYS A 165 -11.23 -2.76 33.31
CA LYS A 165 -10.87 -2.74 31.88
C LYS A 165 -11.54 -1.62 31.08
N TRP A 166 -12.21 -0.68 31.74
CA TRP A 166 -12.83 0.48 31.10
C TRP A 166 -11.85 1.29 30.25
N LYS A 167 -10.56 1.34 30.61
CA LYS A 167 -9.51 1.98 29.81
C LYS A 167 -9.42 1.39 28.39
N TYR A 168 -9.46 0.05 28.25
CA TYR A 168 -9.42 -0.58 26.93
C TYR A 168 -10.65 -0.21 26.09
N LEU A 169 -11.84 -0.29 26.71
CA LEU A 169 -13.09 0.03 26.03
C LEU A 169 -13.12 1.51 25.60
N ALA A 170 -12.68 2.40 26.48
CA ALA A 170 -12.53 3.83 26.19
C ALA A 170 -11.55 4.04 25.03
N THR A 171 -10.34 3.48 25.09
CA THR A 171 -9.37 3.59 24.00
C THR A 171 -9.92 3.07 22.68
N LEU A 172 -10.63 1.93 22.68
CA LEU A 172 -11.22 1.35 21.47
C LEU A 172 -12.21 2.33 20.82
N TYR A 173 -13.23 2.76 21.54
CA TYR A 173 -14.24 3.68 20.98
C TYR A 173 -13.68 5.07 20.70
N SER A 174 -12.79 5.59 21.55
CA SER A 174 -12.12 6.87 21.31
C SER A 174 -11.26 6.81 20.06
N SER A 175 -10.58 5.69 19.79
CA SER A 175 -9.81 5.54 18.55
C SER A 175 -10.72 5.47 17.33
N THR A 176 -11.84 4.74 17.41
CA THR A 176 -12.86 4.69 16.34
C THR A 176 -13.42 6.08 16.03
N ILE A 177 -13.81 6.84 17.06
CA ILE A 177 -14.34 8.20 16.89
C ILE A 177 -13.24 9.14 16.35
N GLY A 178 -12.04 9.07 16.93
CA GLY A 178 -10.92 9.92 16.56
C GLY A 178 -10.48 9.73 15.12
N VAL A 179 -10.39 8.48 14.65
CA VAL A 179 -10.07 8.17 13.25
C VAL A 179 -11.14 8.73 12.31
N ASN A 180 -12.42 8.46 12.58
CA ASN A 180 -13.51 8.99 11.75
C ASN A 180 -13.51 10.53 11.72
N LEU A 181 -13.28 11.19 12.87
CA LEU A 181 -13.18 12.65 12.95
C LEU A 181 -11.98 13.19 12.15
N LEU A 182 -10.82 12.53 12.25
CA LEU A 182 -9.64 12.88 11.45
C LEU A 182 -9.97 12.83 9.95
N PHE A 183 -10.68 11.80 9.50
CA PHE A 183 -11.10 11.70 8.11
C PHE A 183 -12.02 12.87 7.70
N PHE A 184 -13.08 13.15 8.47
CA PHE A 184 -14.05 14.19 8.13
C PHE A 184 -13.54 15.63 8.25
N MET A 185 -12.71 15.90 9.25
CA MET A 185 -12.26 17.28 9.55
C MET A 185 -10.94 17.63 8.86
N VAL A 186 -10.10 16.64 8.54
CA VAL A 186 -8.75 16.89 8.02
C VAL A 186 -8.56 16.26 6.65
N ILE A 187 -8.74 14.95 6.53
CA ILE A 187 -8.38 14.23 5.30
C ILE A 187 -9.27 14.63 4.13
N PHE A 188 -10.60 14.59 4.28
CA PHE A 188 -11.50 14.93 3.16
C PHE A 188 -11.43 16.40 2.73
N PRO A 189 -11.38 17.40 3.65
CA PRO A 189 -11.14 18.79 3.26
C PRO A 189 -9.80 18.99 2.55
N LEU A 190 -8.74 18.29 2.98
CA LEU A 190 -7.45 18.33 2.31
C LEU A 190 -7.53 17.74 0.90
N LEU A 191 -8.15 16.56 0.75
CA LEU A 191 -8.35 15.90 -0.54
C LEU A 191 -9.17 16.76 -1.51
N ALA A 192 -10.22 17.43 -1.03
CA ALA A 192 -11.03 18.33 -1.86
C ALA A 192 -10.21 19.51 -2.39
N ASN A 193 -9.25 19.99 -1.60
CA ASN A 193 -8.38 21.10 -1.96
C ASN A 193 -7.08 20.69 -2.66
N LEU A 194 -6.88 19.40 -2.96
CA LEU A 194 -5.67 18.99 -3.67
C LEU A 194 -5.63 19.63 -5.07
N PRO A 195 -4.48 20.20 -5.47
CA PRO A 195 -4.29 20.67 -6.82
C PRO A 195 -4.37 19.46 -7.76
N TYR A 196 -5.30 19.50 -8.70
CA TYR A 196 -5.36 18.52 -9.76
C TYR A 196 -4.38 18.95 -10.84
N ALA A 197 -3.57 18.03 -11.35
CA ALA A 197 -2.67 18.30 -12.47
C ALA A 197 -3.48 18.42 -13.77
N SER A 198 -4.27 19.48 -13.89
CA SER A 198 -4.80 19.91 -15.18
C SER A 198 -3.70 20.73 -15.85
N ALA A 199 -3.04 20.11 -16.81
CA ALA A 199 -2.11 20.78 -17.71
C ALA A 199 -2.88 21.77 -18.60
N SER A 200 -2.73 23.05 -18.31
CA SER A 200 -2.79 24.17 -19.27
C SER A 200 -2.34 25.40 -18.48
N ASP A 201 -1.08 25.83 -18.61
CA ASP A 201 -0.73 26.91 -19.55
C ASP A 201 -1.88 27.91 -19.71
N PHE A 202 -1.73 29.11 -19.16
CA PHE A 202 -1.81 30.36 -19.93
C PHE A 202 -1.57 31.56 -19.00
N ALA A 203 -0.50 32.28 -19.36
CA ALA A 203 -0.37 33.70 -19.10
C ALA A 203 -1.47 34.47 -19.85
N ASP A 204 -1.90 35.58 -19.25
CA ASP A 204 -2.87 36.59 -19.72
C ASP A 204 -4.36 36.32 -19.36
N ASN A 205 -4.70 36.60 -18.09
CA ASN A 205 -6.03 36.43 -17.51
C ASN A 205 -6.76 37.77 -17.38
N ARG A 206 -7.44 38.22 -18.45
CA ARG A 206 -8.40 39.35 -18.37
C ARG A 206 -9.87 38.92 -18.21
N ASN A 207 -10.18 37.63 -18.35
CA ASN A 207 -11.57 37.12 -18.39
C ASN A 207 -11.88 36.08 -17.29
N VAL A 208 -11.22 36.19 -16.13
CA VAL A 208 -11.40 35.26 -15.00
C VAL A 208 -12.47 35.75 -14.06
N ASN A 209 -13.47 34.91 -13.80
CA ASN A 209 -14.53 35.17 -12.85
C ASN A 209 -14.46 34.21 -11.66
N ASN A 210 -14.95 34.65 -10.51
CA ASN A 210 -15.07 33.83 -9.31
C ASN A 210 -16.54 33.75 -8.86
N ILE A 211 -17.00 32.53 -8.59
CA ILE A 211 -18.32 32.29 -8.00
C ILE A 211 -18.18 31.47 -6.72
N LYS A 212 -18.92 31.88 -5.68
CA LYS A 212 -19.06 31.10 -4.45
C LYS A 212 -20.33 30.29 -4.46
N LEU A 213 -20.19 28.99 -4.33
CA LEU A 213 -21.30 28.03 -4.31
C LEU A 213 -21.43 27.42 -2.92
N SER A 214 -22.64 27.42 -2.35
CA SER A 214 -23.00 26.58 -1.21
C SER A 214 -23.68 25.33 -1.73
N VAL A 215 -23.06 24.17 -1.55
CA VAL A 215 -23.57 22.89 -2.05
C VAL A 215 -24.08 22.06 -0.89
N ASN A 216 -25.33 21.60 -0.95
CA ASN A 216 -25.95 20.83 0.14
C ASN A 216 -25.43 19.39 0.19
N ILE A 217 -24.20 19.20 0.68
CA ILE A 217 -23.61 17.89 0.94
C ILE A 217 -23.87 17.46 2.40
N PRO A 218 -24.14 16.17 2.65
CA PRO A 218 -24.51 15.69 3.98
C PRO A 218 -23.33 15.60 4.95
N CYS A 219 -22.10 15.52 4.43
CA CYS A 219 -20.87 15.59 5.21
C CYS A 219 -19.67 16.01 4.34
N PRO A 220 -18.56 16.50 4.94
CA PRO A 220 -17.34 16.90 4.23
C PRO A 220 -16.72 15.79 3.37
N GLY A 221 -17.04 14.52 3.64
CA GLY A 221 -16.59 13.39 2.83
C GLY A 221 -17.01 13.42 1.36
N HIS A 222 -18.03 14.21 1.02
CA HIS A 222 -18.49 14.39 -0.37
C HIS A 222 -17.79 15.55 -1.08
N ALA A 223 -17.07 16.41 -0.36
CA ALA A 223 -16.42 17.57 -0.97
C ALA A 223 -15.44 17.20 -2.10
N PRO A 224 -14.60 16.14 -1.99
CA PRO A 224 -13.72 15.73 -3.09
C PRO A 224 -14.48 15.36 -4.37
N LEU A 225 -15.67 14.75 -4.25
CA LEU A 225 -16.50 14.39 -5.40
C LEU A 225 -16.99 15.66 -6.11
N ILE A 226 -17.54 16.63 -5.37
CA ILE A 226 -18.03 17.89 -5.93
C ILE A 226 -16.89 18.67 -6.59
N THR A 227 -15.73 18.77 -5.92
CA THR A 227 -14.55 19.43 -6.48
C THR A 227 -14.07 18.75 -7.75
N GLN A 228 -14.08 17.42 -7.81
CA GLN A 228 -13.70 16.68 -9.02
C GLN A 228 -14.68 16.92 -10.18
N GLU A 229 -15.99 16.93 -9.92
CA GLU A 229 -16.98 17.21 -10.97
C GLU A 229 -16.84 18.65 -11.49
N LEU A 230 -16.62 19.63 -10.60
CA LEU A 230 -16.42 21.02 -10.99
C LEU A 230 -15.12 21.21 -11.80
N LYS A 231 -14.02 20.59 -11.37
CA LYS A 231 -12.74 20.62 -12.10
C LYS A 231 -12.79 19.88 -13.44
N SER A 232 -13.79 19.03 -13.67
CA SER A 232 -13.96 18.32 -14.96
C SER A 232 -14.60 19.18 -16.04
N VAL A 233 -15.18 20.33 -15.68
CA VAL A 233 -15.75 21.29 -16.63
C VAL A 233 -14.62 22.05 -17.32
N GLU A 234 -14.65 22.06 -18.66
CA GLU A 234 -13.72 22.84 -19.47
C GLU A 234 -13.86 24.33 -19.14
N GLY A 235 -12.73 25.00 -18.86
CA GLY A 235 -12.69 26.41 -18.46
C GLY A 235 -12.69 26.66 -16.95
N VAL A 236 -12.87 25.65 -16.10
CA VAL A 236 -12.66 25.79 -14.66
C VAL A 236 -11.16 25.71 -14.34
N LEU A 237 -10.62 26.77 -13.73
CA LEU A 237 -9.20 26.92 -13.43
C LEU A 237 -8.86 26.39 -12.03
N GLU A 238 -9.65 26.79 -11.03
CA GLU A 238 -9.42 26.42 -9.64
C GLU A 238 -10.75 26.18 -8.94
N VAL A 239 -10.76 25.22 -8.01
CA VAL A 239 -11.88 24.98 -7.10
C VAL A 239 -11.32 24.77 -5.71
N ARG A 240 -11.76 25.59 -4.76
CA ARG A 240 -11.38 25.50 -3.35
C ARG A 240 -12.60 25.17 -2.50
N TYR A 241 -12.45 24.24 -1.57
CA TYR A 241 -13.48 23.84 -0.62
C TYR A 241 -13.21 24.48 0.75
N SER A 242 -14.24 25.11 1.30
CA SER A 242 -14.25 25.70 2.62
C SER A 242 -15.39 25.11 3.45
N PHE A 243 -15.06 24.62 4.65
CA PHE A 243 -16.07 24.12 5.57
C PHE A 243 -16.87 25.29 6.17
N PRO A 244 -18.21 25.20 6.30
CA PRO A 244 -19.07 24.09 5.87
C PRO A 244 -19.61 24.31 4.44
N ASN A 245 -19.45 23.29 3.59
CA ASN A 245 -20.21 23.16 2.34
C ASN A 245 -20.05 24.29 1.28
N VAL A 246 -19.02 25.13 1.40
CA VAL A 246 -18.75 26.23 0.46
C VAL A 246 -17.67 25.81 -0.53
N PHE A 247 -17.86 26.17 -1.79
CA PHE A 247 -16.95 25.92 -2.90
C PHE A 247 -16.70 27.23 -3.65
N ASP A 248 -15.46 27.70 -3.64
CA ASP A 248 -15.01 28.84 -4.42
C ASP A 248 -14.51 28.32 -5.77
N VAL A 249 -15.18 28.71 -6.86
CA VAL A 249 -14.87 28.25 -8.22
C VAL A 249 -14.37 29.43 -9.04
N THR A 250 -13.15 29.30 -9.54
CA THR A 250 -12.51 30.26 -10.45
C THR A 250 -12.55 29.68 -11.86
N TYR A 251 -13.12 30.40 -12.81
CA TYR A 251 -13.30 29.93 -14.18
C TYR A 251 -13.09 31.04 -15.23
N ASP A 252 -12.73 30.62 -16.44
CA ASP A 252 -12.62 31.46 -17.62
C ASP A 252 -14.00 31.65 -18.26
N SER A 253 -14.48 32.89 -18.26
CA SER A 253 -15.80 33.26 -18.78
C SER A 253 -15.93 33.09 -20.30
N THR A 254 -14.82 32.95 -21.03
CA THR A 254 -14.84 32.68 -22.47
C THR A 254 -15.11 31.21 -22.80
N LYS A 255 -14.75 30.31 -21.88
CA LYS A 255 -14.86 28.85 -22.05
C LYS A 255 -16.10 28.27 -21.38
N THR A 256 -16.52 28.85 -20.26
CA THR A 256 -17.69 28.35 -19.52
C THR A 256 -18.49 29.47 -18.87
N SER A 257 -19.76 29.18 -18.60
CA SER A 257 -20.70 30.12 -17.99
C SER A 257 -21.19 29.60 -16.64
N LYS A 258 -21.67 30.52 -15.80
CA LYS A 258 -22.28 30.20 -14.49
C LYS A 258 -23.42 29.19 -14.63
N GLN A 259 -24.30 29.37 -15.62
CA GLN A 259 -25.40 28.44 -15.90
C GLN A 259 -24.87 27.09 -16.37
N GLY A 260 -23.79 27.06 -17.15
CA GLY A 260 -23.10 25.83 -17.53
C GLY A 260 -22.61 25.04 -16.31
N ILE A 261 -21.95 25.71 -15.37
CA ILE A 261 -21.48 25.10 -14.12
C ILE A 261 -22.67 24.61 -13.27
N LEU A 262 -23.71 25.42 -13.08
CA LEU A 262 -24.89 25.05 -12.28
C LEU A 262 -25.76 23.96 -12.93
N SER A 263 -25.61 23.72 -14.23
CA SER A 263 -26.34 22.67 -14.96
C SER A 263 -25.76 21.25 -14.79
N LEU A 264 -24.66 21.11 -14.04
CA LEU A 264 -24.04 19.81 -13.81
C LEU A 264 -25.00 18.83 -13.15
N LYS A 265 -25.02 17.59 -13.66
CA LYS A 265 -25.89 16.50 -13.17
C LYS A 265 -25.73 16.23 -11.68
N ILE A 266 -24.54 16.48 -11.12
CA ILE A 266 -24.24 16.27 -9.70
C ILE A 266 -25.12 17.16 -8.80
N PHE A 267 -25.54 18.32 -9.29
CA PHE A 267 -26.38 19.26 -8.55
C PHE A 267 -27.86 18.87 -8.50
N ASN A 268 -28.29 17.88 -9.29
CA ASN A 268 -29.60 17.25 -9.11
C ASN A 268 -29.66 16.42 -7.82
N THR A 269 -28.53 15.86 -7.40
CA THR A 269 -28.41 15.09 -6.15
C THR A 269 -28.00 15.99 -4.98
N TYR A 270 -27.07 16.92 -5.21
CA TYR A 270 -26.55 17.84 -4.22
C TYR A 270 -26.85 19.29 -4.63
N PRO A 271 -28.03 19.85 -4.30
CA PRO A 271 -28.43 21.16 -4.81
C PRO A 271 -27.43 22.24 -4.38
N ALA A 272 -27.10 23.13 -5.32
CA ALA A 272 -26.16 24.24 -5.12
C ALA A 272 -26.89 25.58 -5.13
N THR A 273 -26.52 26.46 -4.22
CA THR A 273 -26.98 27.86 -4.14
C THR A 273 -25.79 28.80 -4.33
N VAL A 274 -25.99 29.90 -5.04
CA VAL A 274 -24.94 30.91 -5.25
C VAL A 274 -24.96 31.87 -4.07
N LEU A 275 -23.82 32.04 -3.39
CA LEU A 275 -23.69 32.91 -2.21
C LEU A 275 -23.21 34.31 -2.57
N GLU A 276 -22.21 34.39 -3.46
CA GLU A 276 -21.53 35.65 -3.79
C GLU A 276 -20.92 35.53 -5.19
N GLU A 277 -20.98 36.62 -5.96
CA GLU A 277 -20.40 36.74 -7.29
C GLU A 277 -19.42 37.91 -7.26
N ALA A 278 -18.13 37.59 -7.23
CA ALA A 278 -17.09 38.59 -7.31
C ALA A 278 -16.63 38.64 -8.76
N LEU A 279 -17.14 39.62 -9.51
CA LEU A 279 -16.46 40.07 -10.72
C LEU A 279 -15.14 40.67 -10.25
N LEU A 280 -14.01 40.11 -10.69
CA LEU A 280 -12.71 40.78 -10.56
C LEU A 280 -12.65 41.95 -11.56
N ASP A 281 -13.63 42.85 -11.51
CA ASP A 281 -13.58 44.12 -12.20
C ASP A 281 -12.93 45.15 -11.26
N GLN A 282 -11.87 45.76 -11.79
CA GLN A 282 -11.10 46.81 -11.15
C GLN A 282 -12.01 47.93 -10.63
N ASN A 283 -12.07 48.11 -9.31
CA ASN A 283 -12.45 49.38 -8.72
C ASN A 283 -11.56 49.68 -7.52
N GLN A 284 -10.29 49.95 -7.84
CA GLN A 284 -9.34 50.62 -6.96
C GLN A 284 -9.25 52.14 -7.27
N GLN A 285 -10.28 52.72 -7.90
CA GLN A 285 -10.29 54.15 -8.27
C GLN A 285 -11.66 54.80 -8.00
N SER A 286 -12.13 54.73 -6.76
CA SER A 286 -13.20 55.61 -6.27
C SER A 286 -13.05 56.03 -4.80
N ASN A 287 -11.85 55.91 -4.22
CA ASN A 287 -11.55 56.37 -2.85
C ASN A 287 -10.42 57.41 -2.76
N SER A 288 -10.17 58.19 -3.83
CA SER A 288 -9.28 59.37 -3.78
C SER A 288 -9.99 60.71 -4.00
N GLN A 289 -11.33 60.77 -3.87
CA GLN A 289 -12.08 62.04 -3.91
C GLN A 289 -13.03 62.22 -2.72
N LEU A 290 -12.84 61.47 -1.63
CA LEU A 290 -13.57 61.68 -0.38
C LEU A 290 -12.64 62.03 0.80
N ASN A 291 -11.52 62.74 0.53
CA ASN A 291 -10.65 63.31 1.57
C ASN A 291 -10.51 64.84 1.50
N ASP A 292 -11.16 65.54 0.57
CA ASP A 292 -11.06 67.01 0.46
C ASP A 292 -12.28 67.77 1.04
N ILE A 293 -13.22 67.10 1.71
CA ILE A 293 -14.40 67.75 2.32
C ILE A 293 -14.26 67.93 3.85
N VAL A 294 -13.20 67.42 4.47
CA VAL A 294 -12.90 67.64 5.90
C VAL A 294 -11.59 68.40 6.05
N SER A 295 -11.53 69.62 5.54
CA SER A 295 -10.44 70.58 5.84
C SER A 295 -10.90 72.04 5.81
N GLY A 296 -12.21 72.30 5.88
CA GLY A 296 -12.74 73.66 5.86
C GLY A 296 -14.00 73.80 6.67
N CYS A 297 -13.86 74.09 7.97
CA CYS A 297 -14.79 74.89 8.77
C CYS A 297 -14.27 74.99 10.22
N GLY A 298 -14.07 76.24 10.69
CA GLY A 298 -14.20 76.64 12.10
C GLY A 298 -12.94 76.63 12.95
#